data_AF-A0AAW1VUP2-F1
#
_entry.id   AF-A0AAW1VUP2-F1
#
_cell.length_a   1.000
_cell.length_b   1.000
_cell.length_c   1.000
_cell.angle_alpha   90.00
_cell.angle_beta   90.00
_cell.angle_gamma   90.00
#
_symmetry.space_group_name_H-M   'P 1'
#
loop_
_entity.id
_entity.type
_entity.pdbx_description
1 polymer ?
#
loop_
_entity_poly.entity_id
_entity_poly.type
_entity_poly.pdbx_seq_one_letter_code
_entity_poly.pdbx_strand_id
1 'polypeptide(L)'
;MMVHGMLPPEEAEKPWKNGLVTFAAFLVFGTAPLLSFIILIPFTNNEMVKFVGACILSALALALLGIAKAKIAGRNYAFSVAVTLFNGAIAAAAAYAVGWTLKNIAGLED
;
A
#
# COMPACT_ATOMS: atom_id res chain seq x y z
N MET A 1 -14.07 -33.29 27.72
CA MET A 1 -13.59 -32.09 28.44
C MET A 1 -13.07 -31.13 27.38
N MET A 2 -13.84 -30.07 27.08
CA MET A 2 -13.46 -29.07 26.08
C MET A 2 -12.58 -28.01 26.74
N VAL A 3 -11.31 -27.92 26.34
CA VAL A 3 -10.40 -26.86 26.76
C VAL A 3 -10.89 -25.55 26.15
N HIS A 4 -11.19 -24.58 27.02
CA HIS A 4 -11.62 -23.23 26.69
C HIS A 4 -10.61 -22.51 25.77
N GLY A 5 -11.09 -21.97 24.65
CA GLY A 5 -10.47 -20.84 23.95
C GLY A 5 -9.19 -21.09 23.14
N MET A 6 -8.65 -22.30 23.12
CA MET A 6 -7.52 -22.63 22.24
C MET A 6 -8.05 -23.16 20.92
N LEU A 7 -7.74 -22.45 19.83
CA LEU A 7 -7.80 -23.03 18.49
C LEU A 7 -7.06 -24.39 18.56
N PRO A 8 -7.60 -25.46 17.95
CA PRO A 8 -6.86 -26.73 17.84
C PRO A 8 -5.46 -26.39 17.32
N PRO A 9 -4.38 -27.05 17.79
CA PRO A 9 -3.02 -26.75 17.36
C PRO A 9 -3.02 -26.74 15.84
N GLU A 10 -3.05 -25.53 15.29
CA GLU A 10 -3.19 -25.27 13.87
C GLU A 10 -2.04 -26.01 13.24
N GLU A 11 -2.30 -26.90 12.28
CA GLU A 11 -1.26 -27.67 11.61
C GLU A 11 -0.11 -26.73 11.26
N ALA A 12 0.98 -26.82 12.02
CA ALA A 12 2.13 -25.92 12.05
C ALA A 12 2.16 -24.88 10.91
N GLU A 13 1.43 -23.77 11.05
CA GLU A 13 1.62 -22.63 10.16
C GLU A 13 3.07 -22.19 10.35
N LYS A 14 3.91 -22.54 9.37
CA LYS A 14 5.36 -22.29 9.45
C LYS A 14 5.56 -20.77 9.41
N PRO A 15 6.03 -20.12 10.49
CA PRO A 15 6.09 -18.66 10.56
C PRO A 15 6.90 -18.03 9.43
N TRP A 16 7.94 -18.74 8.97
CA TRP A 16 8.75 -18.37 7.81
C TRP A 16 7.94 -18.21 6.52
N LYS A 17 6.94 -19.08 6.27
CA LYS A 17 6.09 -19.00 5.07
C LYS A 17 5.26 -17.71 5.10
N ASN A 18 4.64 -17.42 6.24
CA ASN A 18 3.83 -16.20 6.41
C ASN A 18 4.70 -14.95 6.23
N GLY A 19 5.88 -14.91 6.87
CA GLY A 19 6.85 -13.83 6.69
C GLY A 19 7.27 -13.62 5.23
N LEU A 20 7.58 -14.70 4.51
CA LEU A 20 7.97 -14.62 3.10
C LEU A 20 6.83 -14.10 2.21
N VAL A 21 5.60 -14.55 2.43
CA VAL A 21 4.43 -14.09 1.68
C VAL A 21 4.15 -12.61 1.95
N THR A 22 4.19 -12.18 3.22
CA THR A 22 3.99 -10.78 3.59
C THR A 22 5.08 -9.87 3.01
N PHE A 23 6.34 -10.30 3.08
CA PHE A 23 7.46 -9.57 2.48
C PHE A 23 7.30 -9.41 0.98
N ALA A 24 7.00 -10.49 0.25
CA ALA A 24 6.78 -10.45 -1.18
C ALA A 24 5.59 -9.55 -1.55
N ALA A 25 4.50 -9.62 -0.78
CA ALA A 25 3.35 -8.74 -0.98
C ALA A 25 3.72 -7.26 -0.81
N PHE A 26 4.44 -6.91 0.26
CA PHE A 26 4.92 -5.53 0.46
C PHE A 26 5.83 -5.06 -0.66
N LEU A 27 6.70 -5.92 -1.18
CA LEU A 27 7.62 -5.58 -2.25
C LEU A 27 6.87 -5.30 -3.56
N VAL A 28 5.90 -6.14 -3.91
CA VAL A 28 5.08 -5.97 -5.12
C VAL A 28 4.18 -4.73 -5.02
N PHE A 29 3.40 -4.59 -3.93
CA PHE A 29 2.47 -3.47 -3.79
C PHE A 29 3.18 -2.14 -3.48
N GLY A 30 4.30 -2.18 -2.76
CA GLY A 30 5.08 -0.99 -2.42
C GLY A 30 5.89 -0.43 -3.58
N THR A 31 6.29 -1.28 -4.54
CA THR A 31 6.99 -0.82 -5.77
C THR A 31 6.04 -0.30 -6.84
N ALA A 32 4.73 -0.61 -6.77
CA ALA A 32 3.76 -0.21 -7.77
C ALA A 32 3.78 1.31 -8.08
N PRO A 33 3.80 2.24 -7.10
CA PRO A 33 3.89 3.67 -7.41
C PRO A 33 5.22 4.06 -8.07
N LEU A 34 6.33 3.44 -7.63
CA LEU A 34 7.68 3.71 -8.12
C LEU A 34 7.86 3.25 -9.58
N LEU A 35 7.22 2.14 -9.95
CA LEU A 35 7.20 1.64 -11.33
C LEU A 35 6.68 2.69 -12.31
N SER A 36 5.73 3.53 -11.91
CA SER A 36 5.26 4.64 -12.78
C SER A 36 6.39 5.61 -13.11
N PHE A 37 7.27 5.93 -12.17
CA PHE A 37 8.40 6.81 -12.45
C PHE A 37 9.38 6.12 -13.40
N ILE A 38 9.74 4.87 -13.13
CA ILE A 38 10.72 4.11 -13.93
C ILE A 38 10.25 3.96 -15.38
N ILE A 39 8.99 3.54 -15.57
CA ILE A 39 8.44 3.29 -16.91
C ILE A 39 8.32 4.60 -17.69
N LEU A 40 8.01 5.72 -17.03
CA LEU A 40 7.72 6.98 -17.71
C LEU A 40 8.96 7.85 -17.98
N ILE A 41 10.13 7.52 -17.42
CA ILE A 41 11.43 8.17 -17.71
C ILE A 41 11.70 8.32 -19.22
N PRO A 42 11.63 7.26 -20.05
CA PRO A 42 11.91 7.38 -21.48
C PRO A 42 10.82 8.10 -22.29
N PHE A 43 9.61 8.27 -21.74
CA PHE A 43 8.47 8.83 -22.47
C PHE A 43 8.21 10.31 -22.16
N THR A 44 8.57 10.78 -20.96
CA THR A 44 8.34 12.17 -20.57
C THR A 44 9.36 12.67 -19.56
N ASN A 45 9.77 13.94 -19.69
CA ASN A 45 10.54 14.65 -18.68
C ASN A 45 9.66 15.50 -17.75
N ASN A 46 8.34 15.49 -17.95
CA ASN A 46 7.43 16.27 -17.12
C ASN A 46 7.16 15.55 -15.79
N GLU A 47 7.60 16.15 -14.68
CA GLU A 47 7.45 15.61 -13.33
C GLU A 47 5.99 15.45 -12.91
N MET A 48 5.11 16.37 -13.33
CA MET A 48 3.67 16.28 -13.03
C MET A 48 3.03 15.05 -13.66
N VAL A 49 3.43 14.69 -14.89
CA VAL A 49 2.89 13.49 -15.55
C VAL A 49 3.36 12.23 -14.82
N LYS A 50 4.63 12.19 -14.38
CA LYS A 50 5.17 11.08 -13.58
C LYS A 50 4.45 10.95 -12.24
N PHE A 51 4.21 12.07 -11.56
CA PHE A 51 3.48 12.11 -10.30
C PHE A 51 2.03 11.63 -10.43
N VAL A 52 1.29 12.12 -11.44
CA VAL A 52 -0.08 11.67 -11.70
C VAL A 52 -0.12 10.17 -12.02
N GLY A 53 0.83 9.67 -12.80
CA GLY A 53 0.98 8.24 -13.07
C GLY A 53 1.16 7.43 -11.77
N ALA A 54 2.05 7.88 -10.88
CA ALA A 54 2.27 7.23 -9.59
C ALA A 54 1.03 7.26 -8.69
N CYS A 55 0.26 8.36 -8.68
CA CYS A 55 -1.01 8.45 -7.96
C CYS A 55 -2.04 7.44 -8.50
N ILE A 56 -2.20 7.34 -9.82
CA ILE A 56 -3.12 6.37 -10.45
C ILE A 56 -2.71 4.94 -10.08
N LEU A 57 -1.42 4.63 -10.21
CA LEU A 57 -0.91 3.28 -9.95
C LEU A 57 -1.03 2.91 -8.46
N SER A 58 -0.82 3.88 -7.55
CA SER A 58 -1.10 3.73 -6.12
C SER A 58 -2.58 3.46 -5.84
N ALA A 59 -3.48 4.22 -6.46
CA ALA A 59 -4.91 4.06 -6.27
C ALA A 59 -5.39 2.69 -6.78
N LEU A 60 -4.88 2.23 -7.92
CA LEU A 60 -5.15 0.89 -8.45
C LEU A 60 -4.65 -0.21 -7.50
N ALA A 61 -3.42 -0.08 -6.99
CA ALA A 61 -2.85 -1.02 -6.04
C ALA A 61 -3.68 -1.11 -4.75
N LEU A 62 -4.09 0.03 -4.19
CA LEU A 62 -4.94 0.10 -3.00
C LEU A 62 -6.37 -0.39 -3.26
N ALA A 63 -6.93 -0.15 -4.44
CA ALA A 63 -8.23 -0.68 -4.82
C ALA A 63 -8.21 -2.21 -4.92
N LEU A 64 -7.19 -2.78 -5.55
CA LEU A 64 -6.99 -4.24 -5.61
C LEU A 64 -6.84 -4.84 -4.20
N LEU A 65 -6.07 -4.19 -3.33
CA LEU A 65 -5.93 -4.59 -1.93
C LEU A 65 -7.27 -4.52 -1.18
N GLY A 66 -8.05 -3.46 -1.40
CA GLY A 66 -9.39 -3.32 -0.84
C GLY A 66 -10.36 -4.41 -1.29
N ILE A 67 -10.33 -4.80 -2.57
CA ILE A 67 -11.12 -5.90 -3.12
C ILE A 67 -10.70 -7.24 -2.50
N ALA A 68 -9.41 -7.53 -2.46
CA ALA A 68 -8.88 -8.76 -1.87
C ALA A 68 -9.28 -8.89 -0.39
N LYS A 69 -9.12 -7.80 0.36
CA LYS A 69 -9.56 -7.71 1.76
C LYS A 69 -11.05 -7.96 1.91
N ALA A 70 -11.90 -7.35 1.07
CA ALA A 70 -13.34 -7.53 1.12
C ALA A 70 -13.76 -8.98 0.84
N LYS A 71 -13.13 -9.62 -0.15
CA LYS A 71 -13.37 -11.01 -0.55
C LYS A 71 -13.08 -11.97 0.60
N ILE A 72 -11.95 -11.79 1.28
CA ILE A 72 -11.54 -12.66 2.40
C ILE A 72 -12.42 -12.42 3.63
N ALA A 73 -12.77 -11.16 3.91
CA ALA A 73 -13.56 -10.79 5.09
C ALA A 73 -15.08 -10.91 4.91
N GLY A 74 -15.57 -11.29 3.72
CA GLY A 74 -17.01 -11.36 3.42
C GLY A 74 -17.74 -10.01 3.54
N ARG A 75 -17.04 -8.90 3.29
CA ARG A 75 -17.59 -7.53 3.40
C ARG A 75 -17.91 -6.94 2.04
N ASN A 76 -18.68 -5.85 2.02
CA ASN A 76 -18.98 -5.13 0.79
C ASN A 76 -17.70 -4.58 0.12
N TYR A 77 -17.50 -4.90 -1.16
CA TYR A 77 -16.32 -4.52 -1.94
C TYR A 77 -16.14 -3.00 -2.03
N ALA A 78 -17.19 -2.29 -2.45
CA ALA A 78 -17.12 -0.85 -2.65
C ALA A 78 -16.73 -0.11 -1.35
N PHE A 79 -17.31 -0.51 -0.22
CA PHE A 79 -16.99 0.07 1.08
C PHE A 79 -15.55 -0.22 1.50
N SER A 80 -15.08 -1.47 1.34
CA SER A 80 -13.70 -1.80 1.70
C SER A 80 -12.69 -1.07 0.81
N VAL A 81 -12.97 -0.92 -0.48
CA VAL A 81 -12.12 -0.17 -1.41
C VAL A 81 -12.07 1.31 -1.01
N ALA A 82 -13.23 1.92 -0.74
CA ALA A 82 -13.31 3.32 -0.34
C ALA A 82 -12.53 3.58 0.96
N VAL A 83 -12.68 2.72 1.98
CA VAL A 83 -11.94 2.84 3.24
C VAL A 83 -10.43 2.66 3.03
N THR A 84 -10.01 1.68 2.22
CA THR A 84 -8.59 1.45 1.93
C THR A 84 -7.97 2.62 1.15
N LEU A 85 -8.67 3.17 0.16
CA LEU A 85 -8.24 4.35 -0.59
C LEU A 85 -8.15 5.58 0.31
N PHE A 86 -9.16 5.81 1.15
CA PHE A 86 -9.17 6.94 2.08
C PHE A 86 -8.01 6.88 3.08
N ASN A 87 -7.75 5.69 3.63
CA ASN A 87 -6.59 5.48 4.50
C ASN A 87 -5.26 5.75 3.76
N GLY A 88 -5.15 5.30 2.51
CA GLY A 88 -3.99 5.60 1.68
C GLY A 88 -3.83 7.10 1.39
N ALA A 89 -4.92 7.82 1.14
CA ALA A 89 -4.90 9.27 0.92
C ALA A 89 -4.43 10.02 2.18
N ILE A 90 -4.90 9.64 3.36
CA ILE A 90 -4.43 10.21 4.63
C ILE A 90 -2.94 9.94 4.82
N ALA A 91 -2.49 8.70 4.58
CA ALA A 91 -1.08 8.34 4.71
C ALA A 91 -0.19 9.13 3.72
N ALA A 92 -0.64 9.28 2.47
CA ALA A 92 0.07 10.07 1.46
C ALA A 92 0.13 11.57 1.83
N ALA A 93 -0.97 12.14 2.32
CA ALA A 93 -1.01 13.51 2.79
C ALA A 93 -0.08 13.73 3.99
N ALA A 94 -0.06 12.80 4.94
CA ALA A 94 0.85 12.85 6.08
C ALA A 94 2.32 12.75 5.64
N ALA A 95 2.65 11.83 4.74
CA ALA A 95 4.00 11.68 4.20
C ALA A 95 4.45 12.96 3.45
N TYR A 96 3.57 13.56 2.64
CA TYR A 96 3.84 14.82 1.97
C TYR A 96 4.05 15.97 2.95
N ALA A 97 3.18 16.10 3.96
CA ALA A 97 3.30 17.13 4.98
C ALA A 97 4.63 17.03 5.74
N VAL A 98 5.01 15.82 6.17
CA VAL A 98 6.29 15.57 6.82
C VAL A 98 7.47 15.92 5.90
N GLY A 99 7.43 15.48 4.64
CA GLY A 99 8.47 15.80 3.65
C GLY A 99 8.59 17.31 3.40
N TRP A 100 7.46 18.00 3.27
CA TRP A 100 7.41 19.44 3.10
C TRP A 100 7.96 20.17 4.33
N THR A 101 7.52 19.82 5.53
CA THR A 101 8.02 20.41 6.78
C THR A 101 9.52 20.20 6.92
N LEU A 102 10.03 19.00 6.61
CA LEU A 102 11.46 18.71 6.66
C LEU A 102 12.24 19.55 5.65
N LYS A 103 11.74 19.70 4.41
CA LYS A 103 12.36 20.56 3.39
C LYS A 103 12.51 22.01 3.88
N ASN A 104 11.46 22.57 4.47
CA ASN A 104 11.45 23.96 4.93
C ASN A 104 12.31 24.19 6.19
N ILE A 105 12.38 23.23 7.11
CA ILE A 105 13.16 23.39 8.35
C ILE A 105 14.65 23.10 8.14
N ALA A 106 14.99 22.12 7.31
CA ALA A 106 16.37 21.71 7.07
C ALA A 106 17.15 22.71 6.20
N GLY A 107 16.54 23.81 5.75
CA GLY A 107 17.18 24.80 4.89
C GLY A 107 17.57 24.25 3.52
N LEU A 108 16.88 23.19 3.05
CA LEU A 108 16.98 22.71 1.68
C LEU A 108 16.14 23.63 0.78
N GLU A 109 16.51 24.90 0.76
CA GLU A 109 16.11 25.87 -0.24
C GLU A 109 17.02 25.63 -1.46
N ASP A 110 16.41 25.28 -2.59
CA ASP A 110 17.01 25.59 -3.89
C ASP A 110 16.70 27.05 -4.21
#